data_AF-A0A4P5SRX1-F1
#
_entry.id   AF-A0A4P5SRX1-F1
#
_cell.length_a   1.000
_cell.length_b   1.000
_cell.length_c   1.000
_cell.angle_alpha   90.00
_cell.angle_beta   90.00
_cell.angle_gamma   90.00
#
_symmetry.space_group_name_H-M   'P 1'
#
loop_
_entity.id
_entity.type
_entity.pdbx_description
1 polymer ?
#
loop_
_entity_poly.entity_id
_entity_poly.type
_entity_poly.pdbx_seq_one_letter_code
_entity_poly.pdbx_strand_id
1 'polypeptide(L)'
;MVRFAATNIETFHALGMADKIKRTTRKSQFDAYFAQVNTSGSGNVWLASDAAHVHSPIGGCGMNMGIADGLRFAQAIIEDDFKTYQSTSHKIAQSWLAKNKLFTEIMSDNGIKGNIRRLAIRQIFNLLNQIDQEQPARCIFNTIVIG
;
A
#
# COMPACT_ATOMS: atom_id res chain seq x y z
N MET A 1 -12.60 -18.83 -7.28
CA MET A 1 -12.03 -18.75 -5.91
C MET A 1 -11.84 -17.28 -5.57
N VAL A 2 -12.58 -16.73 -4.61
CA VAL A 2 -12.46 -15.32 -4.22
C VAL A 2 -11.48 -15.22 -3.04
N ARG A 3 -10.49 -14.33 -3.14
CA ARG A 3 -9.51 -14.07 -2.07
C ARG A 3 -9.84 -12.70 -1.49
N PHE A 4 -10.08 -12.67 -0.18
CA PHE A 4 -10.31 -11.42 0.55
C PHE A 4 -9.05 -11.06 1.33
N ALA A 5 -8.71 -9.77 1.34
CA ALA A 5 -7.72 -9.20 2.24
C ALA A 5 -8.48 -8.28 3.19
N ALA A 6 -8.35 -8.52 4.50
CA ALA A 6 -8.86 -7.63 5.53
C ALA A 6 -7.78 -7.43 6.59
N THR A 7 -7.78 -6.26 7.19
CA THR A 7 -6.79 -5.86 8.19
C THR A 7 -6.98 -6.60 9.51
N ASN A 8 -8.21 -7.06 9.81
CA ASN A 8 -8.52 -7.84 11.01
C ASN A 8 -9.70 -8.82 10.78
N ILE A 9 -9.87 -9.79 11.70
CA ILE A 9 -10.93 -10.80 11.59
C ILE A 9 -12.31 -10.20 11.90
N GLU A 10 -12.34 -9.17 12.74
CA GLU A 10 -13.52 -8.41 13.14
C GLU A 10 -14.21 -7.76 11.93
N THR A 11 -13.46 -7.39 10.90
CA THR A 11 -14.01 -6.91 9.62
C THR A 11 -14.87 -7.99 8.98
N PHE A 12 -14.44 -9.26 9.00
CA PHE A 12 -15.25 -10.35 8.47
C PHE A 12 -16.47 -10.65 9.35
N HIS A 13 -16.36 -10.49 10.67
CA HIS A 13 -17.53 -10.58 11.56
C HIS A 13 -18.55 -9.47 11.25
N ALA A 14 -18.09 -8.23 11.10
CA ALA A 14 -18.94 -7.08 10.78
C ALA A 14 -19.62 -7.19 9.40
N LEU A 15 -19.01 -7.89 8.46
CA LEU A 15 -19.57 -8.15 7.13
C LEU A 15 -20.47 -9.40 7.10
N GLY A 16 -20.66 -10.12 8.22
CA GLY A 16 -21.40 -11.38 8.25
C GLY A 16 -20.74 -12.49 7.41
N MET A 17 -19.42 -12.40 7.23
CA MET A 17 -18.63 -13.32 6.41
C MET A 17 -17.72 -14.24 7.23
N ALA A 18 -17.59 -14.03 8.55
CA ALA A 18 -16.69 -14.81 9.41
C ALA A 18 -16.95 -16.32 9.32
N ASP A 19 -18.22 -16.74 9.46
CA ASP A 19 -18.60 -18.17 9.41
C ASP A 19 -18.44 -18.79 8.01
N LYS A 20 -18.23 -17.96 6.98
CA LYS A 20 -17.96 -18.41 5.61
C LYS A 20 -16.47 -18.70 5.36
N ILE A 21 -15.58 -18.34 6.29
CA ILE A 21 -14.15 -18.62 6.20
C ILE A 21 -13.90 -20.09 6.53
N LYS A 22 -13.76 -20.92 5.49
CA LYS A 22 -13.49 -22.36 5.66
C LYS A 22 -12.04 -22.69 6.02
N ARG A 23 -11.08 -21.84 5.61
CA ARG A 23 -9.64 -22.08 5.80
C ARG A 23 -8.84 -20.78 5.77
N THR A 24 -7.98 -20.60 6.76
CA THR A 24 -6.93 -19.56 6.77
C THR A 24 -5.60 -20.19 6.38
N THR A 25 -4.99 -19.73 5.30
CA THR A 25 -3.69 -20.25 4.83
C THR A 25 -2.50 -19.51 5.44
N ARG A 26 -2.63 -18.20 5.65
CA ARG A 26 -1.65 -17.36 6.35
C ARG A 26 -2.36 -16.26 7.13
N LYS A 27 -1.78 -15.92 8.28
CA LYS A 27 -2.12 -14.75 9.08
C LYS A 27 -0.80 -14.07 9.48
N SER A 28 -0.75 -12.75 9.41
CA SER A 28 0.40 -11.95 9.84
C SER A 28 -0.11 -10.66 10.47
N GLN A 29 0.69 -10.10 11.36
CA GLN A 29 0.53 -8.76 11.88
C GLN A 29 1.72 -7.92 11.41
N PHE A 30 1.50 -6.65 11.15
CA PHE A 30 2.52 -5.70 10.74
C PHE A 30 2.17 -4.34 11.33
N ASP A 31 3.21 -3.56 11.64
CA ASP A 31 3.06 -2.17 12.01
C ASP A 31 3.26 -1.28 10.77
N ALA A 32 2.50 -0.20 10.70
CA ALA A 32 2.73 0.82 9.69
C ALA A 32 3.98 1.62 10.05
N TYR A 33 5.11 1.23 9.48
CA TYR A 33 6.37 1.95 9.61
C TYR A 33 6.73 2.63 8.29
N PHE A 34 7.38 3.80 8.39
CA PHE A 34 7.75 4.64 7.25
C PHE A 34 9.21 5.05 7.42
N ALA A 35 10.08 4.53 6.58
CA ALA A 35 11.49 4.88 6.62
C ALA A 35 12.14 4.75 5.24
N GLN A 36 13.27 5.44 5.10
CA GLN A 36 14.12 5.43 3.93
C GLN A 36 15.57 5.63 4.37
N VAL A 37 16.49 4.95 3.72
CA VAL A 37 17.93 5.13 3.97
C VAL A 37 18.43 6.49 3.47
N ASN A 38 19.44 7.04 4.12
CA ASN A 38 20.06 8.30 3.69
C ASN A 38 20.95 8.13 2.45
N THR A 39 21.48 6.93 2.23
CA THR A 39 22.36 6.59 1.10
C THR A 39 22.07 5.17 0.67
N SER A 40 21.88 4.94 -0.63
CA SER A 40 21.49 3.63 -1.15
C SER A 40 22.66 2.67 -1.30
N GLY A 41 23.91 3.15 -1.35
CA GLY A 41 25.07 2.27 -1.43
C GLY A 41 26.40 2.92 -1.08
N SER A 42 27.40 2.09 -0.89
CA SER A 42 28.79 2.47 -0.64
C SER A 42 29.73 1.43 -1.23
N GLY A 43 30.66 1.88 -2.08
CA GLY A 43 31.51 0.98 -2.85
C GLY A 43 30.69 -0.01 -3.68
N ASN A 44 30.90 -1.30 -3.44
CA ASN A 44 30.24 -2.38 -4.18
C ASN A 44 28.95 -2.91 -3.52
N VAL A 45 28.47 -2.26 -2.46
CA VAL A 45 27.27 -2.70 -1.71
C VAL A 45 26.16 -1.67 -1.88
N TRP A 46 25.00 -2.15 -2.33
CA TRP A 46 23.83 -1.33 -2.63
C TRP A 46 22.55 -1.96 -2.08
N LEU A 47 21.61 -1.10 -1.68
CA LEU A 47 20.30 -1.41 -1.12
C LEU A 47 19.23 -0.99 -2.13
N ALA A 48 18.22 -1.83 -2.29
CA ALA A 48 17.08 -1.62 -3.16
C ALA A 48 15.79 -2.09 -2.47
N SER A 49 14.63 -1.58 -2.92
CA SER A 49 13.31 -2.02 -2.45
C SER A 49 13.17 -1.89 -0.92
N ASP A 50 12.55 -2.87 -0.25
CA ASP A 50 12.33 -2.92 1.20
C ASP A 50 13.63 -2.78 2.03
N ALA A 51 14.80 -3.05 1.45
CA ALA A 51 16.08 -2.81 2.13
C ALA A 51 16.46 -1.32 2.17
N ALA A 52 15.98 -0.52 1.20
CA ALA A 52 16.23 0.91 1.09
C ALA A 52 15.07 1.77 1.62
N HIS A 53 13.85 1.26 1.58
CA HIS A 53 12.66 1.99 2.04
C HIS A 53 11.53 1.06 2.48
N VAL A 54 10.82 1.41 3.54
CA VAL A 54 9.65 0.65 4.01
C VAL A 54 8.47 1.57 4.23
N HIS A 55 7.29 1.11 3.86
CA HIS A 55 6.05 1.85 3.97
C HIS A 55 4.88 0.91 4.31
N SER A 56 3.73 1.48 4.64
CA SER A 56 2.51 0.69 4.86
C SER A 56 2.06 -0.04 3.58
N PRO A 57 1.51 -1.27 3.69
CA PRO A 57 1.08 -2.04 2.52
C PRO A 57 -0.16 -1.45 1.84
N ILE A 58 -0.77 -0.41 2.43
CA ILE A 58 -1.92 0.27 1.85
C ILE A 58 -1.58 0.78 0.44
N GLY A 59 -2.49 0.52 -0.51
CA GLY A 59 -2.30 0.82 -1.93
C GLY A 59 -1.61 -0.29 -2.73
N GLY A 60 -1.01 -1.30 -2.07
CA GLY A 60 -0.46 -2.48 -2.74
C GLY A 60 0.76 -2.22 -3.63
N CYS A 61 1.48 -1.11 -3.42
CA CYS A 61 2.55 -0.68 -4.33
C CYS A 61 3.95 -1.20 -3.98
N GLY A 62 4.17 -1.81 -2.80
CA GLY A 62 5.52 -2.20 -2.35
C GLY A 62 6.26 -3.11 -3.34
N MET A 63 5.61 -4.21 -3.76
CA MET A 63 6.20 -5.14 -4.73
C MET A 63 6.45 -4.48 -6.11
N ASN A 64 5.52 -3.64 -6.56
CA ASN A 64 5.65 -2.94 -7.84
C ASN A 64 6.82 -1.95 -7.82
N MET A 65 6.98 -1.21 -6.71
CA MET A 65 8.13 -0.35 -6.49
C MET A 65 9.42 -1.14 -6.46
N GLY A 66 9.45 -2.28 -5.74
CA GLY A 66 10.63 -3.14 -5.67
C GLY A 66 11.07 -3.68 -7.03
N ILE A 67 10.13 -4.12 -7.87
CA ILE A 67 10.44 -4.57 -9.25
C ILE A 67 11.02 -3.42 -10.07
N ALA A 68 10.37 -2.25 -10.04
CA ALA A 68 10.82 -1.10 -10.79
C ALA A 68 12.19 -0.58 -10.30
N ASP A 69 12.46 -0.66 -9.00
CA ASP A 69 13.74 -0.31 -8.40
C ASP A 69 14.84 -1.30 -8.81
N GLY A 70 14.54 -2.60 -8.82
CA GLY A 70 15.44 -3.64 -9.33
C GLY A 70 15.82 -3.46 -10.79
N LEU A 71 14.88 -3.05 -11.65
CA LEU A 71 15.18 -2.71 -13.04
C LEU A 71 16.11 -1.50 -13.17
N ARG A 72 15.89 -0.45 -12.37
CA ARG A 72 16.79 0.72 -12.34
C ARG A 72 18.18 0.34 -11.83
N PHE A 73 18.26 -0.52 -10.82
CA PHE A 73 19.53 -1.01 -10.31
C PHE A 73 20.29 -1.83 -11.35
N ALA A 74 19.61 -2.71 -12.09
CA ALA A 74 20.21 -3.44 -13.20
C ALA A 74 20.74 -2.50 -14.30
N GLN A 75 19.98 -1.45 -14.64
CA GLN A 75 20.43 -0.43 -15.59
C GLN A 75 21.70 0.28 -15.09
N ALA A 76 21.74 0.62 -13.80
CA ALA A 76 22.89 1.27 -13.19
C ALA A 76 24.16 0.40 -13.22
N ILE A 77 24.02 -0.92 -13.08
CA ILE A 77 25.14 -1.86 -13.24
C ILE A 77 25.66 -1.85 -14.68
N ILE A 78 24.77 -1.79 -15.67
CA ILE A 78 25.14 -1.79 -17.09
C ILE A 78 25.84 -0.48 -17.48
N GLU A 79 25.33 0.65 -16.97
CA GLU A 79 25.80 1.99 -17.33
C GLU A 79 26.91 2.53 -16.41
N ASP A 80 27.20 1.82 -15.31
CA ASP A 80 28.05 2.29 -14.21
C ASP A 80 27.60 3.65 -13.63
N ASP A 81 26.28 3.91 -13.63
CA ASP A 81 25.68 5.16 -13.13
C ASP A 81 24.80 4.94 -11.89
N PHE A 82 25.45 4.59 -10.80
CA PHE A 82 24.77 4.42 -9.52
C PHE A 82 24.34 5.73 -8.86
N LYS A 83 24.89 6.87 -9.29
CA LYS A 83 24.49 8.19 -8.80
C LYS A 83 23.08 8.53 -9.28
N THR A 84 22.79 8.27 -10.55
CA THR A 84 21.44 8.43 -11.11
C THR A 84 20.46 7.45 -10.50
N TYR A 85 20.88 6.20 -10.27
CA TYR A 85 20.09 5.22 -9.52
C TYR A 85 19.65 5.74 -8.16
N GLN A 86 20.60 6.11 -7.29
CA GLN A 86 20.29 6.60 -5.95
C GLN A 86 19.37 7.82 -5.99
N SER A 87 19.69 8.84 -6.80
CA SER A 87 18.91 10.07 -6.84
C SER A 87 17.48 9.85 -7.33
N THR A 88 17.29 9.00 -8.34
CA THR A 88 15.97 8.68 -8.90
C THR A 88 15.13 7.84 -7.94
N SER A 89 15.70 6.73 -7.45
CA SER A 89 15.01 5.83 -6.52
C SER A 89 14.68 6.53 -5.21
N HIS A 90 15.58 7.38 -4.69
CA HIS A 90 15.28 8.17 -3.50
C HIS A 90 14.09 9.11 -3.69
N LYS A 91 14.04 9.83 -4.80
CA LYS A 91 12.97 10.78 -5.08
C LYS A 91 11.61 10.08 -5.21
N ILE A 92 11.58 8.93 -5.88
CA ILE A 92 10.37 8.11 -6.04
C ILE A 92 9.90 7.59 -4.68
N ALA A 93 10.80 6.98 -3.91
CA ALA A 93 10.50 6.43 -2.60
C ALA A 93 10.01 7.50 -1.63
N GLN A 94 10.68 8.65 -1.56
CA GLN A 94 10.30 9.76 -0.69
C GLN A 94 8.91 10.30 -1.03
N SER A 95 8.63 10.48 -2.33
CA SER A 95 7.32 10.96 -2.80
C SER A 95 6.21 9.97 -2.45
N TRP A 96 6.48 8.67 -2.60
CA TRP A 96 5.53 7.63 -2.23
C TRP A 96 5.32 7.54 -0.72
N LEU A 97 6.39 7.58 0.09
CA LEU A 97 6.31 7.54 1.55
C LEU A 97 5.41 8.64 2.10
N ALA A 98 5.54 9.87 1.58
CA ALA A 98 4.68 10.98 1.99
C ALA A 98 3.20 10.71 1.68
N LYS A 99 2.89 10.27 0.45
CA LYS A 99 1.51 9.94 0.03
C LYS A 99 0.96 8.75 0.81
N ASN A 100 1.76 7.70 0.98
CA ASN A 100 1.39 6.47 1.66
C ASN A 100 1.13 6.69 3.15
N LYS A 101 1.92 7.57 3.80
CA LYS A 101 1.70 7.97 5.19
C LYS A 101 0.37 8.68 5.35
N LEU A 102 0.09 9.70 4.53
CA LEU A 102 -1.20 10.40 4.53
C LEU A 102 -2.35 9.42 4.32
N PHE A 103 -2.22 8.53 3.33
CA PHE A 103 -3.27 7.56 3.01
C PHE A 103 -3.47 6.54 4.14
N THR A 104 -2.40 6.15 4.83
CA THR A 104 -2.46 5.27 6.00
C THR A 104 -3.10 5.96 7.20
N GLU A 105 -2.74 7.20 7.50
CA GLU A 105 -3.36 7.99 8.58
C GLU A 105 -4.86 8.15 8.35
N ILE A 106 -5.24 8.42 7.10
CA ILE A 106 -6.63 8.40 6.65
C ILE A 106 -7.21 7.01 7.00
N MET A 107 -6.67 5.90 6.52
CA MET A 107 -7.31 4.58 6.68
C MET A 107 -7.24 3.97 8.10
N SER A 108 -6.28 4.38 8.93
CA SER A 108 -5.98 3.75 10.22
C SER A 108 -6.66 4.41 11.43
N ASP A 109 -7.42 5.48 11.24
CA ASP A 109 -7.88 6.29 12.38
C ASP A 109 -8.89 5.55 13.28
N ASN A 110 -8.55 5.47 14.57
CA ASN A 110 -9.39 4.91 15.64
C ASN A 110 -10.16 5.99 16.42
N GLY A 111 -9.98 7.27 16.07
CA GLY A 111 -10.70 8.39 16.69
C GLY A 111 -12.14 8.57 16.18
N ILE A 112 -12.83 9.57 16.75
CA ILE A 112 -14.20 9.97 16.36
C ILE A 112 -14.28 10.29 14.86
N LYS A 113 -13.23 10.92 14.29
CA LYS A 113 -13.12 11.21 12.86
C LYS A 113 -13.05 9.94 12.02
N GLY A 114 -12.28 8.93 12.46
CA GLY A 114 -12.24 7.59 11.84
C GLY A 114 -13.58 6.86 11.89
N ASN A 115 -14.32 6.95 13.00
CA ASN A 115 -15.67 6.38 13.12
C ASN A 115 -16.69 7.05 12.20
N ILE A 116 -16.73 8.39 12.18
CA ILE A 116 -17.60 9.15 11.27
C ILE A 116 -17.26 8.81 9.82
N ARG A 117 -15.98 8.68 9.47
CA ARG A 117 -15.59 8.32 8.10
C ARG A 117 -15.93 6.87 7.74
N ARG A 118 -15.80 5.92 8.67
CA ARG A 118 -16.26 4.53 8.46
C ARG A 118 -17.77 4.48 8.19
N LEU A 119 -18.55 5.29 8.91
CA LEU A 119 -19.99 5.41 8.67
C LEU A 119 -20.28 6.05 7.30
N ALA A 120 -19.57 7.12 6.93
CA ALA A 120 -19.70 7.75 5.63
C ALA A 120 -19.32 6.80 4.48
N ILE A 121 -18.20 6.07 4.59
CA ILE A 121 -17.78 5.07 3.59
C ILE A 121 -18.82 3.94 3.49
N ARG A 122 -19.39 3.48 4.61
CA ARG A 122 -20.47 2.48 4.60
C ARG A 122 -21.72 3.00 3.88
N GLN A 123 -22.15 4.23 4.19
CA GLN A 123 -23.30 4.84 3.53
C GLN A 123 -23.04 5.06 2.03
N ILE A 124 -21.87 5.58 1.66
CA ILE A 124 -21.47 5.75 0.26
C ILE A 124 -21.42 4.41 -0.45
N PHE A 125 -20.82 3.36 0.14
CA PHE A 125 -20.79 2.03 -0.45
C PHE A 125 -22.20 1.44 -0.62
N ASN A 126 -23.07 1.60 0.37
CA ASN A 126 -24.46 1.16 0.27
C ASN A 126 -25.24 1.91 -0.81
N LEU A 127 -25.03 3.23 -0.94
CA LEU A 127 -25.63 4.05 -2.00
C LEU A 127 -25.08 3.69 -3.38
N LEU A 128 -23.76 3.50 -3.50
CA LEU A 128 -23.12 3.09 -4.74
C LEU A 128 -23.57 1.69 -5.17
N ASN A 129 -23.74 0.74 -4.23
CA ASN A 129 -24.33 -0.57 -4.53
C ASN A 129 -25.78 -0.50 -5.01
N GLN A 130 -26.52 0.55 -4.66
CA GLN A 130 -27.89 0.77 -5.15
C GLN A 130 -27.91 1.40 -6.54
N ILE A 131 -26.84 2.12 -6.93
CA ILE A 131 -26.75 2.87 -8.20
C ILE A 131 -26.03 2.07 -9.28
N ASP A 132 -25.00 1.30 -8.92
CA ASP A 132 -24.20 0.50 -9.84
C ASP A 132 -23.85 -0.84 -9.17
N GLN A 133 -24.58 -1.90 -9.56
CA GLN A 133 -24.38 -3.23 -9.00
C GLN A 133 -23.06 -3.87 -9.45
N GLU A 134 -22.39 -3.37 -10.47
CA GLU A 134 -21.28 -4.10 -11.07
C GLU A 134 -19.90 -3.75 -10.51
N GLN A 135 -19.48 -2.48 -10.33
CA GLN A 135 -18.08 -2.18 -9.90
C GLN A 135 -17.83 -0.90 -9.06
N PRO A 136 -18.51 -0.66 -7.93
CA PRO A 136 -18.32 0.55 -7.10
C PRO A 136 -16.90 0.71 -6.53
N ALA A 137 -16.18 -0.39 -6.27
CA ALA A 137 -14.80 -0.37 -5.80
C ALA A 137 -13.81 0.21 -6.84
N ARG A 138 -14.09 0.05 -8.14
CA ARG A 138 -13.21 0.52 -9.22
C ARG A 138 -13.26 2.04 -9.38
N CYS A 139 -14.44 2.63 -9.20
CA CYS A 139 -14.62 4.08 -9.23
C CYS A 139 -13.85 4.77 -8.09
N ILE A 140 -13.91 4.20 -6.88
CA ILE A 140 -13.19 4.71 -5.70
C ILE A 140 -11.67 4.59 -5.89
N PHE A 141 -11.19 3.45 -6.41
CA PHE A 141 -9.75 3.21 -6.59
C PHE A 141 -9.12 4.17 -7.60
N ASN A 142 -9.78 4.42 -8.74
CA ASN A 142 -9.27 5.35 -9.77
C ASN A 142 -9.15 6.79 -9.25
N THR A 143 -10.13 7.26 -8.48
CA THR A 143 -10.13 8.63 -7.93
C THR A 143 -9.05 8.84 -6.86
N ILE A 144 -8.70 7.79 -6.11
CA ILE A 144 -7.73 7.89 -5.00
C ILE A 144 -6.29 7.63 -5.44
N VAL A 145 -6.08 6.75 -6.44
CA VAL A 145 -4.74 6.27 -6.82
C VAL A 145 -4.15 7.01 -8.01
N ILE A 146 -4.99 7.56 -8.90
CA ILE A 146 -4.55 8.22 -10.14
C ILE A 146 -4.58 9.76 -10.03
N GLY A 147 -5.16 10.30 -8.94
CA GLY A 147 -5.21 11.73 -8.63
C GLY A 147 -3.93 12.30 -8.01
#